data_AF-A0A7Y0X634-F1
#
_entry.id   AF-A0A7Y0X634-F1
#
_cell.length_a   1.000
_cell.length_b   1.000
_cell.length_c   1.000
_cell.angle_alpha   90.00
_cell.angle_beta   90.00
_cell.angle_gamma   90.00
#
_symmetry.space_group_name_H-M   'P 1'
#
loop_
_entity.id
_entity.type
_entity.pdbx_description
1 polymer ?
#
loop_
_entity_poly.entity_id
_entity_poly.type
_entity_poly.pdbx_seq_one_letter_code
_entity_poly.pdbx_strand_id
1 'polypeptide(L)'
;DHYLLADINPDLINLYNLLKERPEEYISEAKRWFVAENNRKEAYLHIRAEFNKTDDVMYRSLAFLYMNRFGFNGLCRYNKKG
;
A
#
# COMPACT_ATOMS: atom_id res chain seq x y z
N ASP A 1 -11.02 27.61 -1.91
CA ASP A 1 -11.26 26.54 -0.92
C ASP A 1 -10.04 25.66 -0.77
N HIS A 2 -9.64 25.38 0.48
CA HIS A 2 -8.53 24.49 0.82
C HIS A 2 -9.00 23.45 1.82
N TYR A 3 -8.56 22.20 1.64
CA TYR A 3 -8.86 21.09 2.54
C TYR A 3 -7.58 20.65 3.25
N LEU A 4 -7.69 20.41 4.56
CA LEU A 4 -6.65 19.77 5.37
C LEU A 4 -7.12 18.35 5.69
N LEU A 5 -6.44 17.36 5.12
CA LEU A 5 -6.67 15.94 5.40
C LEU A 5 -5.51 15.41 6.24
N ALA A 6 -5.82 14.81 7.39
CA ALA A 6 -4.84 14.26 8.31
C ALA A 6 -5.35 12.95 8.90
N ASP A 7 -4.42 12.02 9.13
CA ASP A 7 -4.63 10.73 9.75
C ASP A 7 -3.35 10.34 10.50
N ILE A 8 -3.47 9.52 11.54
CA ILE A 8 -2.32 9.02 12.31
C ILE A 8 -1.53 7.95 11.54
N ASN A 9 -2.14 7.30 10.54
CA ASN A 9 -1.50 6.28 9.74
C ASN A 9 -0.59 6.90 8.65
N PRO A 10 0.74 6.81 8.77
CA PRO A 10 1.65 7.40 7.79
C PRO A 10 1.55 6.73 6.42
N ASP A 11 1.24 5.43 6.33
CA ASP A 11 1.12 4.73 5.06
C ASP A 11 -0.09 5.23 4.26
N LEU A 12 -1.18 5.58 4.95
CA LEU A 12 -2.37 6.17 4.33
C LEU A 12 -2.08 7.58 3.78
N ILE A 13 -1.41 8.42 4.58
CA ILE A 13 -1.04 9.77 4.17
C ILE A 13 -0.05 9.75 2.99
N ASN A 14 0.94 8.87 3.03
CA ASN A 14 1.90 8.70 1.95
C ASN A 14 1.23 8.25 0.65
N LEU A 15 0.27 7.32 0.73
CA LEU A 15 -0.53 6.90 -0.42
C LEU A 15 -1.30 8.06 -1.05
N TYR A 16 -1.95 8.90 -0.24
CA TYR A 16 -2.67 10.05 -0.76
C TYR A 16 -1.75 11.10 -1.38
N ASN A 17 -0.58 11.36 -0.78
CA ASN A 17 0.40 12.28 -1.35
C ASN A 17 0.96 11.77 -2.68
N LEU A 18 1.29 10.47 -2.80
CA LEU A 18 1.75 9.88 -4.05
C LEU A 18 0.69 9.96 -5.16
N LEU A 19 -0.58 9.67 -4.85
CA LEU A 19 -1.68 9.82 -5.80
C LEU A 19 -1.88 11.28 -6.24
N LYS A 20 -1.67 12.24 -5.33
CA LYS A 20 -1.77 13.67 -5.63
C LYS A 20 -0.62 14.18 -6.50
N GLU A 21 0.60 13.74 -6.21
CA GLU A 21 1.82 14.26 -6.84
C GLU A 21 2.20 13.52 -8.13
N ARG A 22 2.01 12.20 -8.16
CA ARG A 22 2.48 11.31 -9.24
C ARG A 22 1.40 10.28 -9.66
N PRO A 23 0.18 10.71 -10.03
CA PRO A 23 -0.96 9.81 -10.25
C PRO A 23 -0.71 8.76 -11.33
N GLU A 24 -0.21 9.16 -12.50
CA GLU A 24 -0.05 8.25 -13.64
C GLU A 24 0.99 7.16 -13.38
N GLU A 25 2.11 7.54 -12.77
CA GLU A 25 3.14 6.60 -12.36
C GLU A 25 2.61 5.64 -11.30
N TYR A 26 1.91 6.16 -10.28
CA TYR A 26 1.33 5.35 -9.23
C TYR A 26 0.33 4.33 -9.79
N ILE A 27 -0.55 4.75 -10.70
CA ILE A 27 -1.53 3.88 -11.35
C ILE A 27 -0.83 2.83 -12.22
N SER A 28 0.19 3.22 -12.99
CA SER A 28 0.97 2.32 -13.82
C SER A 28 1.64 1.23 -12.98
N GLU A 29 2.31 1.62 -11.90
CA GLU A 29 2.99 0.69 -10.99
C GLU A 29 2.00 -0.21 -10.24
N ALA A 30 0.91 0.35 -9.71
CA ALA A 30 -0.11 -0.41 -9.00
C ALA A 30 -0.70 -1.50 -9.90
N LYS A 31 -1.06 -1.19 -11.16
CA LYS A 31 -1.66 -2.16 -12.09
C LYS A 31 -0.81 -3.43 -12.27
N ARG A 32 0.53 -3.31 -12.23
CA ARG A 32 1.45 -4.45 -12.37
C ARG A 32 1.30 -5.49 -11.25
N TRP A 33 0.72 -5.10 -10.11
CA TRP A 33 0.58 -5.97 -8.94
C TRP A 33 -0.75 -6.74 -8.93
N PHE A 34 -1.76 -6.27 -9.67
CA PHE A 34 -3.11 -6.84 -9.69
C PHE A 34 -3.25 -7.91 -10.79
N VAL A 35 -2.42 -8.95 -10.68
CA VAL A 35 -2.34 -10.10 -11.59
C VAL A 35 -2.60 -11.41 -10.84
N ALA A 36 -2.97 -12.47 -11.57
CA ALA A 36 -3.36 -13.75 -10.97
C ALA A 36 -2.23 -14.40 -10.15
N GLU A 37 -0.99 -14.21 -10.57
CA GLU A 37 0.22 -14.72 -9.91
C GLU A 37 0.41 -14.15 -8.51
N ASN A 38 -0.09 -12.93 -8.28
CA ASN A 38 -0.07 -12.27 -6.98
C ASN A 38 -1.32 -12.58 -6.15
N ASN A 39 -2.33 -13.27 -6.69
CA ASN A 39 -3.47 -13.77 -5.93
C ASN A 39 -3.18 -15.14 -5.29
N ARG A 40 -2.00 -15.27 -4.68
CA ARG A 40 -1.54 -16.51 -4.04
C ARG A 40 -1.03 -16.19 -2.64
N LYS A 41 -1.21 -17.14 -1.72
CA LYS A 41 -0.84 -16.97 -0.31
C LYS A 41 0.65 -16.67 -0.16
N GLU A 42 1.50 -17.33 -0.94
CA GLU A 42 2.95 -17.18 -0.91
C GLU A 42 3.37 -15.77 -1.33
N ALA A 43 2.77 -15.25 -2.41
CA ALA A 43 3.01 -13.89 -2.89
C ALA A 43 2.56 -12.86 -1.85
N TYR A 44 1.37 -13.02 -1.28
CA TYR A 44 0.86 -12.13 -0.24
C TYR A 44 1.77 -12.09 0.99
N LEU A 45 2.22 -13.26 1.47
CA LEU A 45 3.11 -13.35 2.63
C LEU A 45 4.48 -12.73 2.35
N HIS A 46 5.01 -12.90 1.13
CA HIS A 46 6.26 -12.29 0.69
C HIS A 46 6.16 -10.76 0.66
N ILE A 47 5.15 -10.21 -0.03
CA ILE A 47 4.91 -8.77 -0.11
C ILE A 47 4.72 -8.16 1.29
N ARG A 48 3.96 -8.82 2.16
CA ARG A 48 3.77 -8.36 3.55
C ARG A 48 5.09 -8.35 4.34
N ALA A 49 5.96 -9.34 4.13
CA ALA A 49 7.25 -9.39 4.80
C ALA A 49 8.16 -8.26 4.35
N GLU A 50 8.17 -7.93 3.06
CA GLU A 50 8.98 -6.83 2.51
C GLU A 50 8.42 -5.47 2.91
N PHE A 51 7.09 -5.28 2.90
CA PHE A 51 6.42 -4.09 3.43
C PHE A 51 6.84 -3.78 4.87
N ASN A 52 7.00 -4.79 5.72
CA ASN A 52 7.41 -4.61 7.11
C ASN A 52 8.90 -4.27 7.31
N LYS A 53 9.74 -4.41 6.27
CA LYS A 53 11.20 -4.21 6.36
C LYS A 53 11.70 -2.97 5.63
N THR A 54 10.98 -2.55 4.59
CA THR A 54 11.40 -1.44 3.73
C THR A 54 10.85 -0.11 4.22
N ASP A 55 11.66 0.93 4.02
CA ASP A 55 11.28 2.34 4.21
C ASP A 55 10.97 3.03 2.87
N ASP A 56 10.99 2.29 1.74
CA ASP A 56 10.66 2.85 0.42
C ASP A 56 9.18 3.23 0.35
N VAL A 57 8.92 4.53 0.26
CA VAL A 57 7.56 5.09 0.33
C VAL A 57 6.67 4.59 -0.82
N MET A 58 7.21 4.48 -2.03
CA MET A 58 6.44 4.02 -3.19
C MET A 58 6.06 2.55 -3.05
N TYR A 59 7.02 1.69 -2.74
CA TYR A 59 6.80 0.27 -2.49
C TYR A 59 5.79 0.06 -1.36
N ARG A 60 5.98 0.75 -0.23
CA ARG A 60 5.08 0.65 0.92
C ARG A 60 3.65 1.02 0.53
N SER A 61 3.47 2.11 -0.21
CA SER A 61 2.15 2.54 -0.68
C SER A 61 1.50 1.54 -1.64
N LEU A 62 2.26 1.00 -2.59
CA LEU A 62 1.78 -0.02 -3.53
C LEU A 62 1.38 -1.30 -2.79
N ALA A 63 2.23 -1.76 -1.88
CA ALA A 63 1.98 -2.92 -1.03
C ALA A 63 0.79 -2.69 -0.09
N PHE A 64 0.59 -1.48 0.44
CA PHE A 64 -0.57 -1.11 1.25
C PHE A 64 -1.87 -1.26 0.46
N LEU A 65 -1.92 -0.74 -0.77
CA LEU A 65 -3.08 -0.88 -1.65
C LEU A 65 -3.33 -2.35 -2.02
N TYR A 66 -2.27 -3.09 -2.38
CA TYR A 66 -2.35 -4.52 -2.67
C TYR A 66 -2.90 -5.29 -1.46
N MET A 67 -2.33 -5.11 -0.27
CA MET A 67 -2.78 -5.82 0.93
C MET A 67 -4.19 -5.43 1.35
N ASN A 68 -4.64 -4.21 1.10
CA ASN A 68 -6.02 -3.80 1.33
C ASN A 68 -7.01 -4.55 0.41
N ARG A 69 -6.61 -4.92 -0.81
CA ARG A 69 -7.48 -5.62 -1.77
C ARG A 69 -7.41 -7.14 -1.68
N PHE A 70 -6.24 -7.70 -1.39
CA PHE A 70 -6.03 -9.15 -1.29
C PHE A 70 -6.07 -9.68 0.15
N GLY A 71 -5.98 -8.79 1.15
CA GLY A 71 -6.04 -9.13 2.56
C GLY A 71 -7.47 -9.37 3.05
N PHE A 72 -7.58 -9.97 4.24
CA PHE A 72 -8.86 -10.31 4.83
C PHE A 72 -9.71 -9.06 5.11
N ASN A 73 -10.90 -8.99 4.48
CA ASN A 73 -11.89 -7.92 4.63
C ASN A 73 -11.34 -6.49 4.48
N GLY A 74 -10.21 -6.31 3.76
CA GLY A 74 -9.55 -5.02 3.60
C GLY A 74 -9.07 -4.37 4.91
N LEU A 75 -8.88 -5.17 5.96
CA LEU A 75 -8.39 -4.67 7.24
C LEU A 75 -6.94 -4.20 7.15
N CYS A 76 -6.70 -2.99 7.64
CA CYS A 76 -5.37 -2.47 7.90
C CYS A 76 -5.07 -2.64 9.40
N ARG A 77 -4.16 -3.55 9.76
CA ARG A 77 -3.84 -3.85 11.17
C ARG A 77 -2.36 -4.09 11.39
N TYR A 78 -1.81 -3.27 12.28
CA TYR A 78 -0.43 -3.31 12.75
C TYR A 78 -0.38 -3.99 14.11
N ASN A 79 0.77 -4.58 14.44
CA ASN A 79 1.05 -5.04 15.80
C ASN A 79 1.75 -3.92 16.59
N LYS A 80 2.12 -4.15 17.84
CA LYS A 80 2.75 -3.11 18.68
C LYS A 80 4.12 -2.62 18.17
N LYS A 81 4.73 -3.33 17.21
CA LYS A 81 6.01 -2.96 16.58
C LYS A 81 5.82 -2.18 15.27
N GLY A 82 4.58 -1.90 14.87
CA GLY A 82 4.22 -1.60 13.49
C GLY A 82 3.93 -2.92 12.78
#